data_AF-A0A4Q7MDQ5-F1
#
_entry.id   AF-A0A4Q7MDQ5-F1
#
_cell.length_a   1.000
_cell.length_b   1.000
_cell.length_c   1.000
_cell.angle_alpha   90.00
_cell.angle_beta   90.00
_cell.angle_gamma   90.00
#
_symmetry.space_group_name_H-M   'P 1'
#
loop_
_entity.id
_entity.type
_entity.pdbx_description
1 polymer ?
#
loop_
_entity_poly.entity_id
_entity_poly.type
_entity_poly.pdbx_seq_one_letter_code
_entity_poly.pdbx_strand_id
1 'polypeptide(L)'
;MNLGVIFVSELVGTAMLLLLGCGVVANVALAKTKGNGGGFLLVNFGWGLAVFAGVIVSVVSGAHINPAVTLGLAANILGKGGTEFVEGIPIDAASIFTYIGAQLLGAIIGAVAAWLAYKQHFDDEPEPALKLAVFSTGPAIRSYAWNLVTEIIGTFVLVFVVIGFGVWGDPDTVTPAGLGPLGALPVALLVVGIGASLGGPTGYAINPARDLGPRIAHAFLPIKGKGASDWGYSWVPVVGPIIGGLLAGWLWIPLGDMVSAAMG
;
A
#
# COMPACT_ATOMS: atom_id res chain seq x y z
N MET A 1 4.71 17.20 -16.41
CA MET A 1 3.59 17.28 -15.42
C MET A 1 3.88 18.34 -14.34
N ASN A 2 3.00 18.57 -13.36
CA ASN A 2 3.33 19.39 -12.17
C ASN A 2 2.93 18.69 -10.86
N LEU A 3 3.51 19.12 -9.74
CA LEU A 3 3.30 18.49 -8.43
C LEU A 3 1.86 18.52 -7.92
N GLY A 4 1.05 19.52 -8.32
CA GLY A 4 -0.37 19.58 -7.94
C GLY A 4 -1.17 18.43 -8.56
N VAL A 5 -0.90 18.09 -9.82
CA VAL A 5 -1.52 16.95 -10.51
C VAL A 5 -1.10 15.63 -9.85
N ILE A 6 0.19 15.49 -9.55
CA ILE A 6 0.73 14.32 -8.85
C ILE A 6 0.07 14.13 -7.49
N PHE A 7 -0.04 15.22 -6.71
CA PHE A 7 -0.68 15.19 -5.40
C PHE A 7 -2.13 14.70 -5.48
N VAL A 8 -2.93 15.23 -6.41
CA VAL A 8 -4.33 14.82 -6.56
C VAL A 8 -4.42 13.36 -7.01
N SER A 9 -3.56 12.93 -7.94
CA SER A 9 -3.56 11.56 -8.46
C SER A 9 -3.25 10.54 -7.36
N GLU A 10 -2.19 10.77 -6.57
CA GLU A 10 -1.81 9.92 -5.43
C GLU A 10 -2.85 9.94 -4.32
N LEU A 11 -3.45 11.11 -4.04
CA LEU A 11 -4.50 11.26 -3.03
C LEU A 11 -5.73 10.42 -3.40
N VAL A 12 -6.21 10.52 -4.64
CA VAL A 12 -7.40 9.80 -5.11
C VAL A 12 -7.13 8.30 -5.18
N GLY A 13 -5.97 7.89 -5.69
CA GLY A 13 -5.55 6.48 -5.71
C GLY A 13 -5.50 5.87 -4.32
N THR A 14 -4.85 6.56 -3.39
CA THR A 14 -4.69 6.06 -2.02
C THR A 14 -6.01 6.10 -1.24
N ALA A 15 -6.88 7.08 -1.50
CA ALA A 15 -8.23 7.09 -0.94
C ALA A 15 -9.09 5.94 -1.45
N MET A 16 -9.03 5.62 -2.75
CA MET A 16 -9.73 4.48 -3.32
C MET A 16 -9.21 3.15 -2.76
N LEU A 17 -7.88 2.99 -2.70
CA LEU A 17 -7.22 1.86 -2.06
C LEU A 17 -7.72 1.67 -0.63
N LEU A 18 -7.74 2.72 0.19
CA LEU A 18 -8.08 2.58 1.61
C LEU A 18 -9.58 2.47 1.85
N LEU A 19 -10.42 3.08 1.03
CA LEU A 19 -11.87 2.85 1.08
C LEU A 19 -12.19 1.36 0.89
N LEU A 20 -11.63 0.74 -0.16
CA LEU A 20 -11.90 -0.66 -0.48
C LEU A 20 -11.16 -1.62 0.45
N GLY A 21 -9.90 -1.33 0.79
CA GLY A 21 -9.08 -2.13 1.69
C GLY A 21 -9.62 -2.16 3.11
N CYS A 22 -9.90 -1.00 3.72
CA CYS A 22 -10.60 -0.96 5.00
C CYS A 22 -12.01 -1.55 4.87
N GLY A 23 -12.70 -1.30 3.74
CA GLY A 23 -14.02 -1.82 3.47
C GLY A 23 -14.11 -3.36 3.50
N VAL A 24 -13.15 -4.08 2.90
CA VAL A 24 -13.17 -5.56 2.96
C VAL A 24 -12.90 -6.08 4.37
N VAL A 25 -12.01 -5.42 5.13
CA VAL A 25 -11.77 -5.81 6.53
C VAL A 25 -13.00 -5.52 7.38
N ALA A 26 -13.65 -4.37 7.20
CA ALA A 26 -14.90 -4.03 7.87
C ALA A 26 -16.00 -5.05 7.56
N ASN A 27 -16.13 -5.44 6.29
CA ASN A 27 -17.10 -6.43 5.85
C ASN A 27 -16.85 -7.82 6.45
N VAL A 28 -15.60 -8.20 6.68
CA VAL A 28 -15.24 -9.52 7.23
C VAL A 28 -15.27 -9.54 8.76
N ALA A 29 -14.82 -8.47 9.40
CA ALA A 29 -14.55 -8.43 10.83
C ALA A 29 -15.74 -7.92 11.66
N LEU A 30 -16.47 -6.90 11.19
CA LEU A 30 -17.49 -6.25 12.00
C LEU A 30 -18.78 -7.08 12.09
N ALA A 31 -19.44 -7.00 13.24
CA ALA A 31 -20.72 -7.62 13.48
C ALA A 31 -21.79 -7.21 12.46
N LYS A 32 -22.67 -8.17 12.16
CA LYS A 32 -23.89 -7.99 11.34
C LYS A 32 -23.65 -7.52 9.90
N THR A 33 -22.42 -7.61 9.38
CA THR A 33 -22.16 -7.44 7.96
C THR A 33 -22.53 -8.72 7.20
N LYS A 34 -22.77 -8.59 5.89
CA LYS A 34 -23.06 -9.77 5.05
C LYS A 34 -21.82 -10.65 4.80
N GLY A 35 -20.62 -10.07 4.91
CA GLY A 35 -19.36 -10.79 4.76
C GLY A 35 -18.75 -11.30 6.06
N ASN A 36 -19.45 -11.15 7.20
CA ASN A 36 -18.90 -11.48 8.52
C ASN A 36 -18.38 -12.92 8.55
N GLY A 37 -17.15 -13.12 9.03
CA GLY A 37 -16.53 -14.45 9.08
C GLY A 37 -16.08 -15.00 7.72
N GLY A 38 -16.00 -14.17 6.68
CA GLY A 38 -15.52 -14.57 5.34
C GLY A 38 -14.03 -14.96 5.26
N GLY A 39 -13.29 -14.81 6.36
CA GLY A 39 -11.92 -15.31 6.51
C GLY A 39 -10.85 -14.48 5.82
N PHE A 40 -9.59 -14.86 6.08
CA PHE A 40 -8.42 -14.10 5.65
C PHE A 40 -8.24 -14.08 4.11
N LEU A 41 -8.68 -15.14 3.41
CA LEU A 41 -8.60 -15.19 1.95
C LEU A 41 -9.50 -14.12 1.30
N LEU A 42 -10.72 -13.89 1.82
CA LEU A 42 -11.58 -12.82 1.31
C LEU A 42 -10.94 -11.44 1.52
N VAL A 43 -10.30 -11.23 2.67
CA VAL A 43 -9.52 -10.02 2.94
C VAL A 43 -8.41 -9.86 1.90
N ASN A 44 -7.64 -10.90 1.60
CA ASN A 44 -6.56 -10.88 0.62
C ASN A 44 -7.05 -10.52 -0.79
N PHE A 45 -8.15 -11.12 -1.25
CA PHE A 45 -8.76 -10.76 -2.53
C PHE A 45 -9.27 -9.32 -2.55
N GLY A 46 -9.95 -8.87 -1.50
CA GLY A 46 -10.43 -7.50 -1.42
C GLY A 46 -9.30 -6.47 -1.43
N TRP A 47 -8.20 -6.73 -0.74
CA TRP A 47 -7.01 -5.86 -0.77
C TRP A 47 -6.33 -5.84 -2.14
N GLY A 48 -6.21 -6.98 -2.81
CA GLY A 48 -5.69 -7.01 -4.19
C GLY A 48 -6.54 -6.16 -5.15
N LEU A 49 -7.87 -6.31 -5.09
CA LEU A 49 -8.79 -5.51 -5.90
C LEU A 49 -8.84 -4.02 -5.49
N ALA A 50 -8.60 -3.71 -4.22
CA ALA A 50 -8.44 -2.34 -3.76
C ALA A 50 -7.20 -1.67 -4.37
N VAL A 51 -6.08 -2.40 -4.44
CA VAL A 51 -4.87 -1.95 -5.14
C VAL A 51 -5.13 -1.77 -6.62
N PHE A 52 -5.81 -2.72 -7.27
CA PHE A 52 -6.22 -2.59 -8.68
C PHE A 52 -6.95 -1.26 -8.92
N ALA A 53 -8.02 -1.00 -8.16
CA ALA A 53 -8.81 0.22 -8.31
C ALA A 53 -7.99 1.49 -8.02
N GLY A 54 -7.18 1.47 -6.98
CA GLY A 54 -6.30 2.58 -6.61
C GLY A 54 -5.29 2.93 -7.71
N VAL A 55 -4.65 1.91 -8.31
CA VAL A 55 -3.70 2.11 -9.41
C VAL A 55 -4.37 2.72 -10.63
N ILE A 56 -5.55 2.21 -11.03
CA ILE A 56 -6.28 2.70 -12.21
C ILE A 56 -6.60 4.20 -12.08
N VAL A 57 -7.02 4.66 -10.90
CA VAL A 57 -7.42 6.07 -10.70
C VAL A 57 -6.23 7.00 -10.38
N SER A 58 -5.02 6.46 -10.20
CA SER A 58 -3.78 7.22 -9.93
C SER A 58 -2.72 7.11 -11.02
N VAL A 59 -3.11 6.65 -12.22
CA VAL A 59 -2.18 6.37 -13.32
C VAL A 59 -1.28 7.57 -13.69
N VAL A 60 -1.77 8.80 -13.53
CA VAL A 60 -1.06 10.02 -13.92
C VAL A 60 0.21 10.25 -13.10
N SER A 61 0.24 9.83 -11.82
CA SER A 61 1.45 9.92 -10.98
C SER A 61 2.41 8.76 -11.14
N GLY A 62 2.12 7.79 -12.02
CA GLY A 62 2.77 6.49 -12.01
C GLY A 62 2.21 5.55 -10.93
N ALA A 63 1.12 5.95 -10.24
CA ALA A 63 0.38 5.15 -9.28
C ALA A 63 1.25 4.52 -8.17
N HIS A 64 2.07 5.32 -7.48
CA HIS A 64 2.90 4.81 -6.41
C HIS A 64 2.04 4.33 -5.24
N ILE A 65 1.08 5.16 -4.81
CA ILE A 65 0.08 4.94 -3.74
C ILE A 65 0.63 4.32 -2.45
N ASN A 66 1.94 4.41 -2.24
CA ASN A 66 2.71 3.73 -1.23
C ASN A 66 4.07 4.43 -1.04
N PRO A 67 4.39 4.91 0.18
CA PRO A 67 5.69 5.51 0.47
C PRO A 67 6.88 4.58 0.22
N ALA A 68 6.74 3.27 0.48
CA ALA A 68 7.81 2.30 0.24
C ALA A 68 8.07 2.07 -1.26
N VAL A 69 7.02 2.10 -2.09
CA VAL A 69 7.16 2.06 -3.56
C VAL A 69 7.82 3.34 -4.06
N THR A 70 7.38 4.50 -3.57
CA THR A 70 7.96 5.81 -3.94
C THR A 70 9.48 5.83 -3.67
N LEU A 71 9.90 5.42 -2.48
CA LEU A 71 11.32 5.39 -2.10
C LEU A 71 12.10 4.28 -2.81
N GLY A 72 11.51 3.11 -3.03
CA GLY A 72 12.13 2.02 -3.77
C GLY A 72 12.36 2.36 -5.24
N LEU A 73 11.38 2.99 -5.89
CA LEU A 73 11.52 3.53 -7.25
C LEU A 73 12.58 4.63 -7.30
N ALA A 74 12.59 5.55 -6.33
CA ALA A 74 13.62 6.59 -6.25
C ALA A 74 15.02 5.97 -6.17
N ALA A 75 15.21 4.99 -5.29
CA ALA A 75 16.46 4.27 -5.12
C ALA A 75 16.91 3.57 -6.42
N ASN A 76 15.97 2.93 -7.13
CA ASN A 76 16.26 2.26 -8.39
C ASN A 76 16.62 3.25 -9.50
N ILE A 77 15.77 4.25 -9.76
CA ILE A 77 15.92 5.20 -10.86
C ILE A 77 17.20 6.02 -10.69
N LEU A 78 17.45 6.57 -9.50
CA LEU A 78 18.68 7.31 -9.20
C LEU A 78 19.92 6.43 -9.33
N GLY A 79 19.84 5.18 -8.87
CA GLY A 79 20.93 4.22 -8.99
C GLY A 79 21.28 3.86 -10.44
N LYS A 80 20.32 3.95 -11.36
CA LYS A 80 20.53 3.81 -12.82
C LYS A 80 20.86 5.13 -13.53
N GLY A 81 21.02 6.23 -12.78
CA GLY A 81 21.31 7.56 -13.33
C GLY A 81 20.10 8.32 -13.88
N GLY A 82 18.89 7.79 -13.73
CA GLY A 82 17.65 8.51 -14.02
C GLY A 82 17.38 9.58 -12.95
N THR A 83 16.58 10.58 -13.29
CA THR A 83 16.36 11.75 -12.43
C THR A 83 14.91 12.13 -12.24
N GLU A 84 13.97 11.42 -12.86
CA GLU A 84 12.54 11.74 -12.82
C GLU A 84 11.72 10.50 -12.46
N PHE A 85 10.63 10.68 -11.70
CA PHE A 85 9.65 9.62 -11.44
C PHE A 85 8.76 9.37 -12.66
N VAL A 86 8.30 10.46 -13.24
CA VAL A 86 7.48 10.55 -14.46
C VAL A 86 7.89 11.82 -15.19
N GLU A 87 7.55 11.95 -16.47
CA GLU A 87 8.01 13.06 -17.32
C GLU A 87 7.78 14.46 -16.69
N GLY A 88 8.88 15.14 -16.41
CA GLY A 88 8.91 16.48 -15.84
C GLY A 88 8.65 16.54 -14.33
N ILE A 89 8.72 15.42 -13.61
CA ILE A 89 8.68 15.37 -12.15
C ILE A 89 10.01 14.81 -11.63
N PRO A 90 10.92 15.68 -11.16
CA PRO A 90 12.24 15.26 -10.69
C PRO A 90 12.15 14.44 -9.39
N ILE A 91 13.13 13.57 -9.17
CA ILE A 91 13.28 12.84 -7.90
C ILE A 91 14.05 13.74 -6.93
N ASP A 92 13.32 14.63 -6.29
CA ASP A 92 13.82 15.51 -5.25
C ASP A 92 12.97 15.43 -3.96
N ALA A 93 13.40 16.14 -2.92
CA ALA A 93 12.70 16.16 -1.64
C ALA A 93 11.25 16.66 -1.80
N ALA A 94 11.03 17.70 -2.60
CA ALA A 94 9.71 18.28 -2.82
C ALA A 94 8.74 17.26 -3.43
N SER A 95 9.19 16.52 -4.43
CA SER A 95 8.41 15.49 -5.09
C SER A 95 8.15 14.32 -4.14
N ILE A 96 9.17 13.79 -3.46
CA ILE A 96 9.01 12.69 -2.50
C ILE A 96 8.00 13.05 -1.39
N PHE A 97 8.11 14.24 -0.79
CA PHE A 97 7.16 14.67 0.23
C PHE A 97 5.76 14.94 -0.33
N THR A 98 5.64 15.36 -1.59
CA THR A 98 4.35 15.51 -2.28
C THR A 98 3.65 14.16 -2.42
N TYR A 99 4.35 13.14 -2.91
CA TYR A 99 3.81 11.77 -3.00
C TYR A 99 3.39 11.25 -1.62
N ILE A 100 4.29 11.28 -0.63
CA ILE A 100 4.02 10.73 0.71
C ILE A 100 2.89 11.50 1.42
N GLY A 101 2.85 12.82 1.30
CA GLY A 101 1.81 13.67 1.88
C GLY A 101 0.43 13.38 1.26
N ALA A 102 0.37 13.26 -0.07
CA ALA A 102 -0.84 12.88 -0.79
C ALA A 102 -1.35 11.50 -0.38
N GLN A 103 -0.45 10.52 -0.30
CA GLN A 103 -0.76 9.15 0.09
C GLN A 103 -1.32 9.09 1.52
N LEU A 104 -0.67 9.74 2.49
CA LEU A 104 -1.16 9.77 3.88
C LEU A 104 -2.53 10.44 3.99
N LEU A 105 -2.74 11.56 3.32
CA LEU A 105 -4.03 12.25 3.32
C LEU A 105 -5.12 11.41 2.64
N GLY A 106 -4.82 10.84 1.47
CA GLY A 106 -5.72 9.92 0.77
C GLY A 106 -6.09 8.72 1.64
N ALA A 107 -5.11 8.13 2.34
CA ALA A 107 -5.33 7.00 3.22
C ALA A 107 -6.28 7.33 4.39
N ILE A 108 -6.13 8.52 4.98
CA ILE A 108 -7.06 9.03 6.01
C ILE A 108 -8.46 9.18 5.42
N ILE A 109 -8.60 9.83 4.26
CA ILE A 109 -9.89 10.06 3.60
C ILE A 109 -10.60 8.74 3.29
N GLY A 110 -9.90 7.78 2.68
CA GLY A 110 -10.43 6.45 2.36
C GLY A 110 -10.91 5.70 3.60
N ALA A 111 -10.14 5.73 4.69
CA ALA A 111 -10.51 5.12 5.96
C ALA A 111 -11.73 5.78 6.61
N VAL A 112 -11.84 7.11 6.56
CA VAL A 112 -13.03 7.85 7.03
C VAL A 112 -14.26 7.45 6.22
N ALA A 113 -14.12 7.35 4.89
CA ALA A 113 -15.21 6.92 4.02
C ALA A 113 -15.65 5.47 4.31
N ALA A 114 -14.70 4.56 4.56
CA ALA A 114 -15.01 3.19 5.00
C ALA A 114 -15.75 3.18 6.35
N TRP A 115 -15.33 4.01 7.31
CA TRP A 115 -16.03 4.16 8.58
C TRP A 115 -17.46 4.67 8.40
N LEU A 116 -17.67 5.68 7.55
CA LEU A 116 -19.01 6.21 7.25
C LEU A 116 -19.92 5.12 6.65
N ALA A 117 -19.40 4.31 5.72
CA ALA A 117 -20.13 3.22 5.10
C ALA A 117 -20.53 2.11 6.10
N TYR A 118 -19.70 1.86 7.12
CA TYR A 118 -19.90 0.80 8.11
C TYR A 118 -20.30 1.31 9.50
N LYS A 119 -20.72 2.59 9.64
CA LYS A 119 -20.90 3.25 10.94
C LYS A 119 -21.75 2.45 11.94
N GLN A 120 -22.88 1.91 11.48
CA GLN A 120 -23.79 1.13 12.32
C GLN A 120 -23.16 -0.22 12.74
N HIS A 121 -22.42 -0.87 11.84
CA HIS A 121 -21.68 -2.11 12.16
C HIS A 121 -20.57 -1.85 13.19
N PHE A 122 -19.91 -0.70 13.12
CA PHE A 122 -18.96 -0.28 14.15
C PHE A 122 -19.60 -0.02 15.53
N ASP A 123 -20.81 0.53 15.57
CA ASP A 123 -21.51 0.79 16.83
C ASP A 123 -21.99 -0.49 17.52
N ASP A 124 -22.33 -1.50 16.71
CA ASP A 124 -22.81 -2.81 17.15
C ASP A 124 -21.69 -3.84 17.39
N GLU A 125 -20.49 -3.61 16.89
CA GLU A 125 -19.32 -4.46 17.13
C GLU A 125 -18.89 -4.34 18.61
N PRO A 126 -18.88 -5.42 19.40
CA PRO A 126 -18.42 -5.36 20.79
C PRO A 126 -16.90 -5.29 20.94
N GLU A 127 -16.12 -5.91 20.04
CA GLU A 127 -14.69 -6.12 20.24
C GLU A 127 -13.84 -4.94 19.73
N PRO A 128 -13.13 -4.20 20.62
CA PRO A 128 -12.31 -3.06 20.20
C PRO A 128 -11.21 -3.44 19.20
N ALA A 129 -10.65 -4.64 19.34
CA ALA A 129 -9.59 -5.14 18.46
C ALA A 129 -10.08 -5.31 17.02
N LEU A 130 -11.31 -5.77 16.81
CA LEU A 130 -11.90 -5.90 15.47
C LEU A 130 -12.17 -4.53 14.84
N LYS A 131 -12.50 -3.52 15.64
CA LYS A 131 -12.62 -2.13 15.16
C LYS A 131 -11.28 -1.57 14.70
N LEU A 132 -10.23 -1.77 15.49
CA LEU A 132 -8.88 -1.33 15.13
C LEU A 132 -8.35 -2.03 13.88
N ALA A 133 -8.63 -3.34 13.73
CA ALA A 133 -8.16 -4.15 12.60
C ALA A 133 -8.62 -3.63 11.24
N VAL A 134 -9.77 -2.94 11.18
CA VAL A 134 -10.26 -2.29 9.95
C VAL A 134 -9.30 -1.21 9.46
N PHE A 135 -8.67 -0.49 10.38
CA PHE A 135 -7.83 0.65 10.05
C PHE A 135 -6.38 0.23 9.91
N SER A 136 -5.83 -0.47 10.90
CA SER A 136 -4.40 -0.70 10.97
C SER A 136 -4.06 -2.17 11.18
N THR A 137 -2.87 -2.54 10.72
CA THR A 137 -2.31 -3.86 10.93
C THR A 137 -1.84 -4.05 12.37
N GLY A 138 -1.80 -5.31 12.79
CA GLY A 138 -1.37 -5.73 14.11
C GLY A 138 -0.77 -7.14 14.05
N PRO A 139 0.16 -7.47 14.96
CA PRO A 139 0.82 -8.75 14.93
C PRO A 139 -0.09 -9.87 15.45
N ALA A 140 -0.10 -11.02 14.79
CA ALA A 140 -0.74 -12.23 15.31
C ALA A 140 -0.02 -12.74 16.57
N ILE A 141 1.32 -12.68 16.54
CA ILE A 141 2.18 -12.86 17.71
C ILE A 141 3.10 -11.65 17.79
N ARG A 142 3.00 -10.88 18.88
CA ARG A 142 3.79 -9.67 19.06
C ARG A 142 5.25 -10.03 19.31
N SER A 143 6.08 -9.69 18.34
CA SER A 143 7.53 -9.75 18.44
C SER A 143 8.11 -8.71 17.49
N TYR A 144 8.48 -7.54 18.02
CA TYR A 144 8.90 -6.39 17.22
C TYR A 144 9.97 -6.74 16.16
N ALA A 145 10.99 -7.51 16.55
CA ALA A 145 12.04 -7.91 15.63
C ALA A 145 11.52 -8.82 14.50
N TRP A 146 10.79 -9.88 14.84
CA TRP A 146 10.28 -10.82 13.83
C TRP A 146 9.17 -10.21 12.96
N ASN A 147 8.33 -9.36 13.53
CA ASN A 147 7.32 -8.64 12.77
C ASN A 147 7.95 -7.64 11.81
N LEU A 148 9.04 -6.95 12.21
CA LEU A 148 9.82 -6.10 11.33
C LEU A 148 10.41 -6.91 10.16
N VAL A 149 10.98 -8.09 10.43
CA VAL A 149 11.49 -8.99 9.38
C VAL A 149 10.38 -9.37 8.39
N THR A 150 9.19 -9.72 8.87
CA THR A 150 8.05 -10.02 7.98
C THR A 150 7.69 -8.85 7.08
N GLU A 151 7.58 -7.64 7.62
CA GLU A 151 7.24 -6.45 6.83
C GLU A 151 8.34 -6.10 5.81
N ILE A 152 9.62 -6.28 6.17
CA ILE A 152 10.75 -6.11 5.24
C ILE A 152 10.61 -7.09 4.06
N ILE A 153 10.38 -8.37 4.33
CA ILE A 153 10.28 -9.41 3.29
C ILE A 153 9.05 -9.17 2.40
N GLY A 154 7.88 -8.92 3.01
CA GLY A 154 6.64 -8.68 2.26
C GLY A 154 6.76 -7.47 1.34
N THR A 155 7.33 -6.36 1.82
CA THR A 155 7.52 -5.17 0.97
C THR A 155 8.64 -5.33 -0.04
N PHE A 156 9.72 -6.04 0.30
CA PHE A 156 10.75 -6.38 -0.67
C PHE A 156 10.12 -7.11 -1.86
N VAL A 157 9.32 -8.15 -1.62
CA VAL A 157 8.61 -8.89 -2.69
C VAL A 157 7.71 -7.97 -3.50
N LEU A 158 6.92 -7.11 -2.84
CA LEU A 158 6.06 -6.14 -3.52
C LEU A 158 6.85 -5.26 -4.48
N VAL A 159 7.83 -4.51 -3.97
CA VAL A 159 8.55 -3.49 -4.72
C VAL A 159 9.45 -4.13 -5.78
N PHE A 160 10.10 -5.25 -5.47
CA PHE A 160 11.00 -5.93 -6.39
C PHE A 160 10.25 -6.44 -7.63
N VAL A 161 9.07 -7.04 -7.44
CA VAL A 161 8.25 -7.52 -8.56
C VAL A 161 7.60 -6.35 -9.32
N VAL A 162 7.19 -5.28 -8.64
CA VAL A 162 6.67 -4.06 -9.29
C VAL A 162 7.72 -3.44 -10.23
N ILE A 163 8.96 -3.28 -9.76
CA ILE A 163 10.06 -2.80 -10.62
C ILE A 163 10.32 -3.82 -11.73
N GLY A 164 10.21 -5.12 -11.43
CA GLY A 164 10.35 -6.17 -12.42
C GLY A 164 9.35 -6.10 -13.57
N PHE A 165 8.07 -5.84 -13.29
CA PHE A 165 7.08 -5.60 -14.34
C PHE A 165 7.49 -4.42 -15.24
N GLY A 166 8.22 -3.44 -14.70
CA GLY A 166 8.97 -2.38 -15.40
C GLY A 166 9.67 -2.82 -16.69
N VAL A 167 10.36 -3.96 -16.62
CA VAL A 167 11.25 -4.45 -17.67
C VAL A 167 10.51 -5.28 -18.73
N TRP A 168 9.38 -5.90 -18.36
CA TRP A 168 8.59 -6.76 -19.25
C TRP A 168 7.52 -6.01 -20.06
N GLY A 169 7.28 -4.74 -19.73
CA GLY A 169 6.27 -3.91 -20.38
C GLY A 169 6.78 -3.11 -21.59
N ASP A 170 5.84 -2.53 -22.33
CA ASP A 170 6.09 -1.62 -23.45
C ASP A 170 6.69 -0.29 -22.96
N PRO A 171 7.93 0.06 -23.35
CA PRO A 171 8.60 1.30 -22.93
C PRO A 171 7.88 2.59 -23.38
N ASP A 172 6.93 2.52 -24.32
CA ASP A 172 6.18 3.69 -24.81
C ASP A 172 4.92 4.01 -23.98
N THR A 173 4.62 3.25 -22.92
CA THR A 173 3.47 3.54 -22.04
C THR A 173 3.89 4.18 -20.71
N VAL A 174 3.15 5.21 -20.32
CA VAL A 174 3.49 6.21 -19.27
C VAL A 174 3.46 5.64 -17.83
N THR A 175 3.30 4.32 -17.66
CA THR A 175 3.35 3.67 -16.35
C THR A 175 4.68 2.95 -16.17
N PRO A 176 5.36 3.09 -15.00
CA PRO A 176 6.42 2.16 -14.65
C PRO A 176 5.83 0.74 -14.68
N ALA A 177 6.28 -0.08 -15.64
CA ALA A 177 5.76 -1.39 -16.06
C ALA A 177 5.16 -1.48 -17.44
N GLY A 178 5.11 -0.43 -18.26
CA GLY A 178 4.86 -0.58 -19.69
C GLY A 178 3.54 -1.29 -20.05
N LEU A 179 2.59 -1.29 -19.11
CA LEU A 179 1.32 -1.98 -19.19
C LEU A 179 0.31 -0.92 -18.79
N GLY A 180 -0.59 -0.56 -19.72
CA GLY A 180 -1.68 0.39 -19.46
C GLY A 180 -2.66 -0.11 -18.38
N PRO A 181 -3.98 -0.07 -18.55
CA PRO A 181 -4.93 -0.60 -17.58
C PRO A 181 -4.67 -2.07 -17.16
N LEU A 182 -3.92 -2.84 -17.95
CA LEU A 182 -3.47 -4.19 -17.65
C LEU A 182 -2.28 -4.28 -16.68
N GLY A 183 -1.55 -3.20 -16.40
CA GLY A 183 -0.43 -3.19 -15.44
C GLY A 183 -0.89 -3.25 -13.98
N ALA A 184 -2.10 -2.76 -13.72
CA ALA A 184 -2.72 -2.83 -12.40
C ALA A 184 -3.08 -4.26 -11.98
N LEU A 185 -3.37 -5.16 -12.95
CA LEU A 185 -3.84 -6.52 -12.64
C LEU A 185 -2.71 -7.42 -12.08
N PRO A 186 -1.51 -7.50 -12.66
CA PRO A 186 -0.38 -8.21 -12.07
C PRO A 186 -0.05 -7.72 -10.66
N VAL A 187 -0.09 -6.41 -10.42
CA VAL A 187 0.14 -5.83 -9.08
C VAL A 187 -0.96 -6.25 -8.10
N ALA A 188 -2.22 -6.26 -8.53
CA ALA A 188 -3.33 -6.75 -7.71
C ALA A 188 -3.17 -8.22 -7.32
N LEU A 189 -2.84 -9.08 -8.29
CA LEU A 189 -2.60 -10.52 -8.05
C LEU A 189 -1.39 -10.74 -7.14
N LEU A 190 -0.33 -9.95 -7.29
CA LEU A 190 0.82 -9.96 -6.40
C LEU A 190 0.40 -9.65 -4.96
N VAL A 191 -0.43 -8.63 -4.74
CA VAL A 191 -0.93 -8.27 -3.40
C VAL A 191 -1.80 -9.38 -2.80
N VAL A 192 -2.67 -10.02 -3.59
CA VAL A 192 -3.41 -11.22 -3.14
C VAL A 192 -2.43 -12.31 -2.70
N GLY A 193 -1.40 -12.57 -3.51
CA GLY A 193 -0.37 -13.58 -3.25
C GLY A 193 0.42 -13.28 -1.97
N ILE A 194 0.87 -12.03 -1.77
CA ILE A 194 1.57 -11.59 -0.56
C ILE A 194 0.66 -11.76 0.66
N GLY A 195 -0.60 -11.33 0.58
CA GLY A 195 -1.55 -11.52 1.67
C GLY A 195 -1.74 -13.00 2.03
N ALA A 196 -1.88 -13.87 1.03
CA ALA A 196 -2.10 -15.30 1.23
C ALA A 196 -0.85 -16.05 1.74
N SER A 197 0.36 -15.59 1.41
CA SER A 197 1.61 -16.31 1.71
C SER A 197 2.42 -15.71 2.86
N LEU A 198 2.46 -14.38 2.96
CA LEU A 198 3.30 -13.62 3.90
C LEU A 198 2.47 -12.77 4.88
N GLY A 199 1.15 -12.72 4.70
CA GLY A 199 0.27 -11.87 5.49
C GLY A 199 -0.08 -12.36 6.89
N GLY A 200 0.04 -13.66 7.18
CA GLY A 200 -0.37 -14.26 8.45
C GLY A 200 0.25 -13.62 9.71
N PRO A 201 1.57 -13.33 9.75
CA PRO A 201 2.20 -12.83 10.98
C PRO A 201 1.80 -11.40 11.37
N THR A 202 1.58 -10.51 10.39
CA THR A 202 1.41 -9.06 10.63
C THR A 202 0.21 -8.43 9.95
N GLY A 203 -0.48 -9.12 9.04
CA GLY A 203 -1.54 -8.54 8.21
C GLY A 203 -1.01 -7.79 6.97
N TYR A 204 0.24 -8.06 6.54
CA TYR A 204 0.90 -7.53 5.34
C TYR A 204 0.67 -6.03 5.15
N ALA A 205 1.19 -5.20 6.06
CA ALA A 205 1.01 -3.77 5.94
C ALA A 205 1.61 -3.27 4.62
N ILE A 206 2.86 -3.66 4.35
CA ILE A 206 3.65 -3.46 3.12
C ILE A 206 3.68 -2.04 2.52
N ASN A 207 3.01 -1.09 3.16
CA ASN A 207 2.73 0.26 2.72
C ASN A 207 2.55 1.15 3.97
N PRO A 208 3.49 2.07 4.25
CA PRO A 208 3.41 2.94 5.42
C PRO A 208 2.15 3.81 5.46
N ALA A 209 1.66 4.31 4.32
CA ALA A 209 0.46 5.14 4.28
C ALA A 209 -0.82 4.33 4.58
N ARG A 210 -0.87 3.08 4.11
CA ARG A 210 -1.99 2.14 4.34
C ARG A 210 -2.16 1.75 5.81
N ASP A 211 -1.10 1.83 6.61
CA ASP A 211 -1.21 1.60 8.06
C ASP A 211 -1.37 2.92 8.82
N LEU A 212 -0.44 3.85 8.64
CA LEU A 212 -0.37 5.07 9.45
C LEU A 212 -1.57 5.99 9.21
N GLY A 213 -2.01 6.16 7.96
CA GLY A 213 -3.14 7.02 7.61
C GLY A 213 -4.44 6.57 8.29
N PRO A 214 -4.90 5.32 8.06
CA PRO A 214 -6.09 4.83 8.76
C PRO A 214 -5.91 4.74 10.27
N ARG A 215 -4.70 4.48 10.80
CA ARG A 215 -4.43 4.50 12.26
C ARG A 215 -4.65 5.89 12.86
N ILE A 216 -4.26 6.94 12.14
CA ILE A 216 -4.58 8.34 12.49
C ILE A 216 -6.10 8.56 12.43
N ALA A 217 -6.77 8.09 11.37
CA ALA A 217 -8.23 8.16 11.28
C ALA A 217 -8.91 7.48 12.48
N HIS A 218 -8.51 6.25 12.80
CA HIS A 218 -8.97 5.53 13.98
C HIS A 218 -8.78 6.36 15.25
N ALA A 219 -7.67 7.08 15.40
CA ALA A 219 -7.38 7.86 16.61
C ALA A 219 -8.35 9.03 16.81
N PHE A 220 -8.70 9.78 15.77
CA PHE A 220 -9.60 10.94 15.90
C PHE A 220 -11.09 10.62 15.70
N LEU A 221 -11.44 9.53 15.00
CA LEU A 221 -12.83 9.19 14.70
C LEU A 221 -13.62 8.83 15.97
N PRO A 222 -14.88 9.27 16.11
CA PRO A 222 -15.71 9.01 17.27
C PRO A 222 -16.36 7.61 17.22
N ILE A 223 -15.52 6.56 17.15
CA ILE A 223 -15.98 5.17 17.12
C ILE A 223 -16.27 4.70 18.55
N LYS A 224 -17.51 4.29 18.81
CA LYS A 224 -17.97 3.80 20.12
C LYS A 224 -17.12 2.62 20.57
N GLY A 225 -16.50 2.69 21.76
CA GLY A 225 -15.77 1.57 22.35
C GLY A 225 -14.52 1.12 21.58
N LYS A 226 -13.90 1.96 20.75
CA LYS A 226 -12.77 1.59 19.87
C LYS A 226 -11.45 1.26 20.55
N GLY A 227 -11.25 1.66 21.81
CA GLY A 227 -9.98 1.52 22.50
C GLY A 227 -8.85 2.40 21.92
N ALA A 228 -7.60 2.02 22.17
CA ALA A 228 -6.42 2.74 21.71
C ALA A 228 -5.97 2.31 20.30
N SER A 229 -5.25 3.17 19.57
CA SER A 229 -4.77 2.89 18.20
C SER A 229 -3.46 2.09 18.12
N ASP A 230 -3.04 1.41 19.19
CA ASP A 230 -1.79 0.62 19.28
C ASP A 230 -0.54 1.36 18.73
N TRP A 231 -0.34 2.61 19.18
CA TRP A 231 0.81 3.42 18.76
C TRP A 231 2.16 2.76 19.04
N GLY A 232 2.25 1.92 20.07
CA GLY A 232 3.46 1.17 20.38
C GLY A 232 3.88 0.17 19.29
N TYR A 233 2.99 -0.22 18.37
CA TYR A 233 3.31 -1.06 17.22
C TYR A 233 3.50 -0.29 15.91
N SER A 234 2.95 0.94 15.83
CA SER A 234 2.79 1.72 14.59
C SER A 234 4.08 1.99 13.79
N TRP A 235 5.26 1.89 14.40
CA TRP A 235 6.53 2.09 13.72
C TRP A 235 6.95 0.90 12.85
N VAL A 236 6.53 -0.33 13.21
CA VAL A 236 6.87 -1.56 12.46
C VAL A 236 6.37 -1.51 11.01
N PRO A 237 5.07 -1.24 10.75
CA PRO A 237 4.54 -1.14 9.39
C PRO A 237 4.98 0.13 8.64
N VAL A 238 5.82 0.97 9.23
CA VAL A 238 6.46 2.12 8.58
C VAL A 238 7.90 1.79 8.22
N VAL A 239 8.70 1.41 9.22
CA VAL A 239 10.13 1.15 9.06
C VAL A 239 10.39 -0.10 8.24
N GLY A 240 9.65 -1.20 8.50
CA GLY A 240 9.81 -2.46 7.77
C GLY A 240 9.61 -2.29 6.26
N PRO A 241 8.48 -1.70 5.82
CA PRO A 241 8.26 -1.46 4.41
C PRO A 241 9.26 -0.53 3.75
N ILE A 242 9.69 0.54 4.43
CA ILE A 242 10.72 1.45 3.88
C ILE A 242 12.03 0.69 3.61
N ILE A 243 12.49 -0.12 4.58
CA ILE A 243 13.70 -0.93 4.41
C ILE A 243 13.52 -1.92 3.25
N GLY A 244 12.40 -2.66 3.23
CA GLY A 244 12.10 -3.62 2.17
C GLY A 244 12.06 -3.00 0.77
N GLY A 245 11.43 -1.83 0.63
CA GLY A 245 11.34 -1.10 -0.63
C GLY A 245 12.69 -0.58 -1.14
N LEU A 246 13.53 -0.03 -0.25
CA LEU A 246 14.88 0.42 -0.61
C LEU A 246 15.76 -0.75 -1.04
N LEU A 247 15.75 -1.86 -0.28
CA LEU A 247 16.49 -3.06 -0.63
C LEU A 247 16.05 -3.61 -2.00
N ALA A 248 14.75 -3.63 -2.28
CA ALA A 248 14.23 -4.03 -3.58
C ALA A 248 14.73 -3.12 -4.71
N GLY A 249 14.66 -1.80 -4.53
CA GLY A 249 15.13 -0.82 -5.50
C GLY A 249 16.60 -0.99 -5.87
N TRP A 250 17.47 -1.14 -4.86
CA TRP A 250 18.91 -1.33 -5.08
C TRP A 250 19.26 -2.69 -5.67
N LEU A 251 18.67 -3.77 -5.16
CA LEU A 251 18.97 -5.12 -5.62
C LEU A 251 18.43 -5.41 -7.03
N TRP A 252 17.38 -4.69 -7.46
CA TRP A 252 16.89 -4.79 -8.83
C TRP A 252 17.87 -4.21 -9.86
N ILE A 253 18.73 -3.25 -9.51
CA ILE A 253 19.65 -2.61 -10.47
C ILE A 253 20.52 -3.65 -11.20
N PRO A 254 21.38 -4.43 -10.53
CA PRO A 254 22.24 -5.40 -11.21
C PRO A 254 21.44 -6.54 -11.86
N LEU A 255 20.35 -7.00 -11.23
CA LEU A 255 19.54 -8.08 -11.79
C LEU A 255 18.81 -7.63 -13.06
N GLY A 256 18.21 -6.44 -13.04
CA GLY A 256 17.50 -5.85 -14.16
C GLY A 256 18.42 -5.69 -15.37
N ASP A 257 19.66 -5.24 -15.15
CA ASP A 257 20.67 -5.14 -16.22
C ASP A 257 21.01 -6.51 -16.83
N MET A 258 21.16 -7.54 -15.99
CA MET A 258 21.36 -8.92 -16.46
C MET A 258 20.16 -9.46 -17.26
N VAL A 259 18.94 -9.21 -16.78
CA VAL A 259 17.70 -9.66 -17.44
C VAL A 259 17.54 -8.97 -18.79
N SER A 260 17.70 -7.66 -18.85
CA SER A 260 17.64 -6.90 -20.11
C SER A 260 18.70 -7.37 -21.11
N ALA A 261 19.92 -7.65 -20.65
CA ALA A 261 20.99 -8.17 -21.50
C ALA A 261 20.71 -9.58 -22.05
N ALA A 262 19.96 -10.41 -21.32
CA ALA A 262 19.60 -11.77 -21.77
C ALA A 262 18.39 -11.81 -22.71
N MET A 263 17.59 -10.74 -22.77
CA MET A 263 16.38 -10.62 -23.60
C MET A 263 16.62 -9.91 -24.94
N GLY A 264 17.76 -9.22 -25.11
CA GLY A 264 18.19 -8.61 -26.37
C GLY A 264 18.99 -9.57 -27.24
#